data_AF-A0A949Q0N9-F1
#
_entry.id   AF-A0A949Q0N9-F1
#
_cell.length_a   1.000
_cell.length_b   1.000
_cell.length_c   1.000
_cell.angle_alpha   90.00
_cell.angle_beta   90.00
_cell.angle_gamma   90.00
#
_symmetry.space_group_name_H-M   'P 1'
#
loop_
_entity.id
_entity.type
_entity.pdbx_description
1 polymer ?
#
loop_
_entity_poly.entity_id
_entity_poly.type
_entity_poly.pdbx_seq_one_letter_code
_entity_poly.pdbx_strand_id
1 'polypeptide(L)'
;MSTIATHLTTVALPWRADAAEHWFSALNTLPWAMLLHSGYANHAGSRFDILTAQPCVTLRTTGTTTRIDYADPRKAPVSTLDDPLKRLADVMTEQNVTAAQTDDLPFQGGAIGLFGYDLGRRFETLPTLAAADIPIEDMAVGIYDWALIVDNQLKRVTLVSQRDAGARLAWLNALPRIKHAPLRLTTAWQSNLSRAQYGEKFRRVQAYLLSGDCYQVNLAQRFSAGYQGDEWPAFVKLNADNRAPFSAFLRLPEGAILSLSPERFIRLTHGEIQTRPIKGTLPRLSDPDADTRQAQRLASSPKDRAENLMIVDLLRNDVGRVAQPGSVRVPELFAVEPFAAVHHLVSTITARLADGLHATDLLRAAFPGGSITGAPKVRAMEIIEELEPQRRNAWCGSIGYISFCGRMDTNITIRTLIACGGRLHCSAGGGIVADSIEEAEYQETFAKVNRILRLTEQ
;
A
#
# COMPACT_ATOMS: atom_id res chain seq x y z
N MET A 1 -13.73 34.90 -10.45
CA MET A 1 -13.34 33.62 -11.07
C MET A 1 -14.60 32.80 -11.23
N SER A 2 -14.98 32.44 -12.45
CA SER A 2 -16.23 31.72 -12.73
C SER A 2 -16.20 30.33 -12.09
N THR A 3 -17.07 30.11 -11.11
CA THR A 3 -17.30 28.84 -10.43
C THR A 3 -18.06 27.92 -11.38
N ILE A 4 -17.35 27.17 -12.23
CA ILE A 4 -17.97 26.06 -12.95
C ILE A 4 -18.04 24.92 -11.94
N ALA A 5 -19.24 24.68 -11.39
CA ALA A 5 -19.51 23.44 -10.67
C ALA A 5 -19.18 22.27 -11.61
N THR A 6 -18.12 21.54 -11.31
CA THR A 6 -17.69 20.38 -12.08
C THR A 6 -18.67 19.26 -11.83
N HIS A 7 -19.51 18.95 -12.83
CA HIS A 7 -20.35 17.77 -12.80
C HIS A 7 -19.52 16.56 -13.25
N LEU A 8 -19.57 15.49 -12.48
CA LEU A 8 -18.95 14.22 -12.85
C LEU A 8 -19.56 13.73 -14.18
N THR A 9 -18.74 13.66 -15.22
CA THR A 9 -19.11 13.06 -16.52
C THR A 9 -18.57 11.64 -16.59
N THR A 10 -19.29 10.76 -17.28
CA THR A 10 -18.92 9.34 -17.38
C THR A 10 -19.07 8.81 -18.80
N VAL A 11 -18.18 7.91 -19.21
CA VAL A 11 -18.30 7.13 -20.44
C VAL A 11 -18.18 5.64 -20.12
N ALA A 12 -19.17 4.86 -20.52
CA ALA A 12 -19.11 3.40 -20.42
C ALA A 12 -18.22 2.84 -21.54
N LEU A 13 -17.37 1.88 -21.21
CA LEU A 13 -16.45 1.21 -22.13
C LEU A 13 -16.76 -0.29 -22.23
N PRO A 14 -16.39 -0.95 -23.34
CA PRO A 14 -16.57 -2.39 -23.48
C PRO A 14 -15.88 -3.17 -22.35
N TRP A 15 -16.60 -4.13 -21.78
CA TRP A 15 -16.06 -5.02 -20.76
C TRP A 15 -15.03 -6.00 -21.35
N ARG A 16 -13.96 -6.23 -20.58
CA ARG A 16 -12.97 -7.30 -20.79
C ARG A 16 -12.34 -7.62 -19.44
N ALA A 17 -11.93 -8.87 -19.24
CA ALA A 17 -11.37 -9.31 -17.96
C ALA A 17 -10.06 -8.60 -17.59
N ASP A 18 -9.21 -8.31 -18.58
CA ASP A 18 -7.92 -7.62 -18.43
C ASP A 18 -8.04 -6.10 -18.70
N ALA A 19 -9.20 -5.48 -18.47
CA ALA A 19 -9.44 -4.08 -18.86
C ALA A 19 -8.41 -3.13 -18.25
N ALA A 20 -8.06 -3.33 -16.97
CA ALA A 20 -7.11 -2.50 -16.26
C ALA A 20 -5.73 -2.54 -16.92
N GLU A 21 -5.15 -3.74 -17.09
CA GLU A 21 -3.85 -3.94 -17.74
C GLU A 21 -3.88 -3.50 -19.22
N HIS A 22 -4.97 -3.75 -19.93
CA HIS A 22 -5.14 -3.35 -21.32
C HIS A 22 -5.07 -1.83 -21.51
N TRP A 23 -5.81 -1.05 -20.72
CA TRP A 23 -5.81 0.41 -20.84
C TRP A 23 -4.54 1.02 -20.24
N PHE A 24 -4.02 0.45 -19.15
CA PHE A 24 -2.81 0.94 -18.52
C PHE A 24 -1.54 0.68 -19.35
N SER A 25 -1.57 -0.29 -20.27
CA SER A 25 -0.46 -0.55 -21.19
C SER A 25 -0.08 0.66 -22.06
N ALA A 26 -0.98 1.60 -22.32
CA ALA A 26 -0.66 2.85 -23.03
C ALA A 26 -0.15 3.97 -22.10
N LEU A 27 -0.32 3.80 -20.77
CA LEU A 27 -0.01 4.81 -19.76
C LEU A 27 1.28 4.52 -18.98
N ASN A 28 1.70 3.26 -18.90
CA ASN A 28 2.68 2.78 -17.92
C ASN A 28 4.08 3.44 -17.99
N THR A 29 4.42 4.15 -19.06
CA THR A 29 5.67 4.91 -19.21
C THR A 29 5.54 6.39 -18.82
N LEU A 30 4.31 6.90 -18.69
CA LEU A 30 4.07 8.29 -18.32
C LEU A 30 4.36 8.47 -16.82
N PRO A 31 5.21 9.42 -16.43
CA PRO A 31 5.32 9.81 -15.03
C PRO A 31 3.94 10.17 -14.47
N TRP A 32 3.68 9.74 -13.23
CA TRP A 32 2.39 9.86 -12.55
C TRP A 32 1.26 9.01 -13.13
N ALA A 33 1.57 8.00 -13.96
CA ALA A 33 0.61 6.94 -14.25
C ALA A 33 0.52 5.97 -13.07
N MET A 34 -0.70 5.72 -12.59
CA MET A 34 -0.96 4.90 -11.42
C MET A 34 -2.05 3.89 -11.71
N LEU A 35 -1.82 2.65 -11.30
CA LEU A 35 -2.76 1.54 -11.34
C LEU A 35 -2.87 0.94 -9.94
N LEU A 36 -4.09 0.87 -9.43
CA LEU A 36 -4.47 0.06 -8.28
C LEU A 36 -5.24 -1.15 -8.83
N HIS A 37 -4.72 -2.35 -8.61
CA HIS A 37 -5.23 -3.57 -9.22
C HIS A 37 -5.59 -4.60 -8.14
N SER A 38 -6.77 -5.18 -8.27
CA SER A 38 -7.31 -6.24 -7.42
C SER A 38 -6.69 -7.63 -7.67
N GLY A 39 -5.57 -7.68 -8.39
CA GLY A 39 -4.81 -8.88 -8.75
C GLY A 39 -5.58 -10.07 -9.33
N TYR A 40 -6.74 -9.88 -9.96
CA TYR A 40 -7.63 -11.00 -10.33
C TYR A 40 -7.96 -11.92 -9.14
N ALA A 41 -7.87 -11.40 -7.91
CA ALA A 41 -8.03 -12.17 -6.69
C ALA A 41 -9.49 -12.56 -6.50
N ASN A 42 -9.72 -13.70 -5.86
CA ASN A 42 -11.04 -14.05 -5.33
C ASN A 42 -11.05 -13.65 -3.84
N HIS A 43 -11.35 -12.39 -3.55
CA HIS A 43 -11.22 -11.78 -2.22
C HIS A 43 -12.32 -10.73 -2.00
N ALA A 44 -12.83 -10.55 -0.77
CA ALA A 44 -13.89 -9.58 -0.49
C ALA A 44 -13.50 -8.11 -0.83
N GLY A 45 -12.21 -7.83 -0.88
CA GLY A 45 -11.62 -6.54 -1.27
C GLY A 45 -11.26 -6.40 -2.75
N SER A 46 -11.46 -7.40 -3.61
CA SER A 46 -10.94 -7.42 -4.99
C SER A 46 -11.95 -6.98 -6.07
N ARG A 47 -12.92 -6.11 -5.71
CA ARG A 47 -13.99 -5.69 -6.63
C ARG A 47 -13.50 -4.76 -7.75
N PHE A 48 -12.57 -3.85 -7.46
CA PHE A 48 -12.25 -2.74 -8.35
C PHE A 48 -10.80 -2.71 -8.78
N ASP A 49 -10.57 -2.43 -10.06
CA ASP A 49 -9.30 -1.88 -10.53
C ASP A 49 -9.50 -0.40 -10.89
N ILE A 50 -8.51 0.42 -10.56
CA ILE A 50 -8.56 1.88 -10.74
C ILE A 50 -7.26 2.31 -11.41
N LEU A 51 -7.37 3.01 -12.54
CA LEU A 51 -6.20 3.58 -13.19
C LEU A 51 -6.40 5.04 -13.57
N THR A 52 -5.29 5.78 -13.55
CA THR A 52 -5.25 7.21 -13.89
C THR A 52 -3.83 7.63 -14.31
N ALA A 53 -3.71 8.83 -14.87
CA ALA A 53 -2.46 9.48 -15.27
C ALA A 53 -2.70 10.98 -15.47
N GLN A 54 -1.65 11.76 -15.74
CA GLN A 54 -1.74 13.21 -15.94
C GLN A 54 -2.47 13.94 -14.79
N PRO A 55 -1.90 13.95 -13.57
CA PRO A 55 -2.50 14.67 -12.46
C PRO A 55 -2.58 16.18 -12.73
N CYS A 56 -3.58 16.84 -12.15
CA CYS A 56 -3.68 18.31 -12.18
C CYS A 56 -2.74 18.98 -11.17
N VAL A 57 -2.41 18.29 -10.08
CA VAL A 57 -1.45 18.73 -9.05
C VAL A 57 -0.65 17.53 -8.56
N THR A 58 0.63 17.70 -8.27
CA THR A 58 1.44 16.66 -7.62
C THR A 58 2.01 17.18 -6.31
N LEU A 59 2.07 16.29 -5.32
CA LEU A 59 2.66 16.55 -4.02
C LEU A 59 3.79 15.56 -3.79
N ARG A 60 4.99 16.09 -3.55
CA ARG A 60 6.23 15.33 -3.33
C ARG A 60 6.84 15.71 -2.00
N THR A 61 7.01 14.76 -1.09
CA THR A 61 7.62 15.02 0.22
C THR A 61 8.94 14.29 0.34
N THR A 62 10.01 15.02 0.65
CA THR A 62 11.32 14.46 0.95
C THR A 62 11.81 15.04 2.27
N GLY A 63 11.92 14.20 3.29
CA GLY A 63 12.17 14.65 4.65
C GLY A 63 11.14 15.69 5.06
N THR A 64 11.61 16.85 5.50
CA THR A 64 10.76 17.92 6.07
C THR A 64 10.02 18.75 5.04
N THR A 65 10.37 18.67 3.75
CA THR A 65 9.83 19.57 2.72
C THR A 65 8.83 18.85 1.83
N THR A 66 7.67 19.47 1.63
CA THR A 66 6.69 19.08 0.63
C THR A 66 6.66 20.09 -0.51
N ARG A 67 6.96 19.64 -1.72
CA ARG A 67 6.83 20.40 -2.97
C ARG A 67 5.50 20.09 -3.64
N ILE A 68 4.81 21.12 -4.09
CA ILE A 68 3.52 21.06 -4.77
C ILE A 68 3.72 21.66 -6.17
N ASP A 69 3.55 20.86 -7.21
CA ASP A 69 3.64 21.29 -8.60
C ASP A 69 2.24 21.26 -9.26
N TYR A 70 1.91 22.28 -10.04
CA TYR A 70 0.61 22.40 -10.71
C TYR A 70 0.75 22.17 -12.20
N ALA A 71 -0.20 21.46 -12.81
CA ALA A 71 -0.26 21.30 -14.26
C ALA A 71 -0.64 22.60 -14.99
N ASP A 72 -1.29 23.54 -14.28
CA ASP A 72 -1.56 24.89 -14.81
C ASP A 72 -0.25 25.70 -14.80
N PRO A 73 0.32 26.06 -15.98
CA PRO A 73 1.58 26.79 -16.05
C PRO A 73 1.51 28.20 -15.46
N ARG A 74 0.30 28.71 -15.16
CA ARG A 74 0.10 30.01 -14.50
C ARG A 74 0.27 29.93 -12.98
N LYS A 75 0.28 28.73 -12.40
CA LYS A 75 0.50 28.52 -10.96
C LYS A 75 1.95 28.09 -10.73
N ALA A 76 2.70 28.89 -9.99
CA ALA A 76 4.07 28.55 -9.61
C ALA A 76 4.09 27.36 -8.63
N PRO A 77 5.14 26.51 -8.68
CA PRO A 77 5.36 25.50 -7.65
C PRO A 77 5.50 26.11 -6.26
N VAL A 78 5.01 25.41 -5.25
CA VAL A 78 5.09 25.82 -3.84
C VAL A 78 5.92 24.79 -3.08
N SER A 79 6.70 25.25 -2.10
CA SER A 79 7.38 24.37 -1.13
C SER A 79 6.98 24.79 0.28
N THR A 80 6.71 23.80 1.14
CA THR A 80 6.30 24.04 2.53
C THR A 80 6.91 23.00 3.47
N LEU A 81 7.06 23.38 4.75
CA LEU A 81 7.44 22.50 5.85
C LEU A 81 6.23 21.99 6.65
N ASP A 82 5.02 22.40 6.26
CA ASP A 82 3.77 21.98 6.88
C ASP A 82 3.57 20.48 6.78
N ASP A 83 2.66 19.97 7.61
CA ASP A 83 2.27 18.58 7.57
C ASP A 83 1.81 18.14 6.17
N PRO A 84 2.40 17.08 5.59
CA PRO A 84 2.12 16.67 4.22
C PRO A 84 0.67 16.23 3.99
N LEU A 85 0.02 15.61 4.99
CA LEU A 85 -1.35 15.12 4.86
C LEU A 85 -2.39 16.23 5.08
N LYS A 86 -2.10 17.22 5.92
CA LYS A 86 -2.89 18.46 5.99
C LYS A 86 -2.80 19.23 4.67
N ARG A 87 -1.60 19.40 4.13
CA ARG A 87 -1.42 20.07 2.84
C ARG A 87 -2.09 19.31 1.69
N LEU A 88 -2.09 17.98 1.71
CA LEU A 88 -2.86 17.19 0.76
C LEU A 88 -4.36 17.50 0.85
N ALA A 89 -4.92 17.57 2.06
CA ALA A 89 -6.32 17.92 2.27
C ALA A 89 -6.65 19.35 1.79
N ASP A 90 -5.79 20.31 2.10
CA ASP A 90 -5.95 21.70 1.66
C ASP A 90 -5.98 21.78 0.12
N VAL A 91 -5.01 21.17 -0.56
CA VAL A 91 -4.92 21.20 -2.03
C VAL A 91 -6.09 20.46 -2.68
N MET A 92 -6.58 19.37 -2.07
CA MET A 92 -7.80 18.69 -2.53
C MET A 92 -9.02 19.61 -2.40
N THR A 93 -9.14 20.34 -1.29
CA THR A 93 -10.23 21.30 -1.06
C THR A 93 -10.18 22.47 -2.05
N GLU A 94 -8.98 22.96 -2.36
CA GLU A 94 -8.74 24.01 -3.36
C GLU A 94 -9.20 23.62 -4.79
N GLN A 95 -9.39 22.33 -5.08
CA GLN A 95 -9.96 21.89 -6.36
C GLN A 95 -11.45 22.21 -6.50
N ASN A 96 -12.15 22.55 -5.40
CA ASN A 96 -13.57 22.90 -5.37
C ASN A 96 -14.48 21.85 -6.02
N VAL A 97 -14.14 20.56 -5.88
CA VAL A 97 -14.93 19.44 -6.37
C VAL A 97 -15.84 18.93 -5.26
N THR A 98 -17.14 18.81 -5.53
CA THR A 98 -18.10 18.17 -4.63
C THR A 98 -18.60 16.89 -5.28
N ALA A 99 -18.42 15.75 -4.61
CA ALA A 99 -18.83 14.46 -5.10
C ALA A 99 -19.59 13.68 -4.02
N ALA A 100 -20.78 13.18 -4.35
CA ALA A 100 -21.48 12.23 -3.48
C ALA A 100 -20.84 10.84 -3.59
N GLN A 101 -20.80 10.10 -2.47
CA GLN A 101 -20.33 8.72 -2.50
C GLN A 101 -21.33 7.82 -3.22
N THR A 102 -20.81 6.91 -4.04
CA THR A 102 -21.58 5.85 -4.69
C THR A 102 -20.87 4.52 -4.50
N ASP A 103 -21.62 3.42 -4.50
CA ASP A 103 -21.03 2.09 -4.34
C ASP A 103 -20.23 1.64 -5.56
N ASP A 104 -20.66 2.03 -6.75
CA ASP A 104 -20.11 1.58 -8.02
C ASP A 104 -18.88 2.40 -8.48
N LEU A 105 -18.72 3.63 -7.98
CA LEU A 105 -17.59 4.50 -8.30
C LEU A 105 -16.84 4.87 -7.01
N PRO A 106 -15.96 3.97 -6.51
CA PRO A 106 -15.24 4.21 -5.25
C PRO A 106 -14.28 5.41 -5.33
N PHE A 107 -13.83 5.74 -6.54
CA PHE A 107 -12.96 6.88 -6.82
C PHE A 107 -13.54 7.73 -7.96
N GLN A 108 -13.76 9.01 -7.68
CA GLN A 108 -14.39 9.97 -8.59
C GLN A 108 -13.42 11.13 -8.90
N GLY A 109 -12.13 10.82 -9.03
CA GLY A 109 -11.06 11.80 -8.92
C GLY A 109 -10.69 12.07 -7.45
N GLY A 110 -9.53 12.69 -7.25
CA GLY A 110 -8.94 12.91 -5.94
C GLY A 110 -7.46 12.53 -5.93
N ALA A 111 -6.92 12.25 -4.76
CA ALA A 111 -5.53 11.86 -4.58
C ALA A 111 -5.33 10.36 -4.83
N ILE A 112 -4.30 9.99 -5.59
CA ILE A 112 -3.75 8.63 -5.63
C ILE A 112 -2.24 8.73 -5.50
N GLY A 113 -1.62 7.81 -4.75
CA GLY A 113 -0.16 7.71 -4.76
C GLY A 113 0.44 6.90 -3.62
N LEU A 114 1.72 7.17 -3.40
CA LEU A 114 2.57 6.56 -2.40
C LEU A 114 2.63 7.41 -1.13
N PHE A 115 2.48 6.75 0.01
CA PHE A 115 2.83 7.22 1.34
C PHE A 115 3.89 6.25 1.89
N GLY A 116 5.17 6.55 1.66
CA GLY A 116 6.30 5.71 2.09
C GLY A 116 6.43 5.63 3.60
N TYR A 117 7.03 4.55 4.11
CA TYR A 117 7.20 4.30 5.55
C TYR A 117 7.88 5.48 6.27
N ASP A 118 8.89 6.07 5.63
CA ASP A 118 9.65 7.19 6.18
C ASP A 118 8.84 8.50 6.29
N LEU A 119 7.66 8.59 5.67
CA LEU A 119 6.71 9.68 5.91
C LEU A 119 6.28 9.74 7.38
N GLY A 120 6.33 8.61 8.09
CA GLY A 120 6.07 8.54 9.54
C GLY A 120 6.98 9.47 10.36
N ARG A 121 8.17 9.82 9.87
CA ARG A 121 9.08 10.80 10.50
C ARG A 121 8.51 12.23 10.53
N ARG A 122 7.43 12.51 9.79
CA ARG A 122 6.69 13.78 9.86
C ARG A 122 5.63 13.80 10.94
N PHE A 123 5.32 12.64 11.51
CA PHE A 123 4.31 12.47 12.55
C PHE A 123 4.95 12.14 13.89
N GLU A 124 6.08 11.44 13.88
CA GLU A 124 6.83 11.03 15.06
C GLU A 124 8.30 11.48 15.00
N THR A 125 8.92 11.72 16.15
CA THR A 125 10.35 12.04 16.23
C THR A 125 11.15 10.74 16.30
N LEU A 126 12.01 10.50 15.31
CA LEU A 126 12.83 9.29 15.21
C LEU A 126 14.32 9.62 15.09
N PRO A 127 15.22 8.73 15.51
CA PRO A 127 16.64 8.89 15.27
C PRO A 127 16.96 8.87 13.77
N THR A 128 18.17 9.31 13.40
CA THR A 128 18.68 9.27 12.03
C THR A 128 19.93 8.41 12.01
N LEU A 129 19.74 7.10 11.85
CA LEU A 129 20.80 6.08 11.92
C LEU A 129 20.86 5.25 10.64
N ALA A 130 19.70 4.82 10.13
CA ALA A 130 19.62 4.03 8.91
C ALA A 130 19.90 4.92 7.67
N ALA A 131 20.67 4.40 6.72
CA ALA A 131 21.02 5.15 5.52
C ALA A 131 19.80 5.37 4.60
N ALA A 132 19.64 6.61 4.12
CA ALA A 132 18.62 6.96 3.12
C ALA A 132 19.22 6.82 1.71
N ASP A 133 19.16 5.61 1.14
CA ASP A 133 19.87 5.27 -0.11
C ASP A 133 18.97 5.06 -1.34
N ILE A 134 17.65 5.14 -1.16
CA ILE A 134 16.67 5.05 -2.26
C ILE A 134 16.14 6.45 -2.57
N PRO A 135 16.33 6.97 -3.80
CA PRO A 135 15.93 8.32 -4.19
C PRO A 135 14.45 8.38 -4.63
N ILE A 136 13.56 7.85 -3.80
CA ILE A 136 12.10 7.94 -3.99
C ILE A 136 11.54 8.76 -2.83
N GLU A 137 10.56 9.61 -3.10
CA GLU A 137 9.95 10.48 -2.10
C GLU A 137 9.21 9.70 -1.00
N ASP A 138 9.22 10.27 0.21
CA ASP A 138 8.45 9.78 1.35
C ASP A 138 6.94 9.88 1.09
N MET A 139 6.51 10.85 0.28
CA MET A 139 5.16 10.92 -0.26
C MET A 139 5.22 11.34 -1.73
N ALA A 140 4.58 10.59 -2.61
CA ALA A 140 4.46 10.91 -4.03
C ALA A 140 3.02 10.69 -4.48
N VAL A 141 2.23 11.78 -4.46
CA VAL A 141 0.78 11.74 -4.69
C VAL A 141 0.39 12.68 -5.81
N GLY A 142 -0.39 12.19 -6.76
CA GLY A 142 -1.06 13.00 -7.77
C GLY A 142 -2.51 13.26 -7.37
N ILE A 143 -3.01 14.46 -7.65
CA ILE A 143 -4.44 14.78 -7.63
C ILE A 143 -4.95 14.69 -9.06
N TYR A 144 -5.96 13.87 -9.27
CA TYR A 144 -6.50 13.53 -10.58
C TYR A 144 -7.95 13.96 -10.68
N ASP A 145 -8.32 14.54 -11.82
CA ASP A 145 -9.71 14.88 -12.13
C ASP A 145 -10.44 13.76 -12.89
N TRP A 146 -9.79 12.63 -13.14
CA TRP A 146 -10.36 11.51 -13.88
C TRP A 146 -9.80 10.17 -13.40
N ALA A 147 -10.52 9.10 -13.71
CA ALA A 147 -10.05 7.73 -13.59
C ALA A 147 -10.81 6.81 -14.54
N LEU A 148 -10.25 5.63 -14.79
CA LEU A 148 -10.97 4.52 -15.37
C LEU A 148 -11.16 3.44 -14.29
N ILE A 149 -12.43 3.12 -14.02
CA ILE A 149 -12.87 2.20 -12.99
C ILE A 149 -13.32 0.91 -13.67
N VAL A 150 -12.71 -0.21 -13.27
CA VAL A 150 -13.09 -1.55 -13.68
C VAL A 150 -13.82 -2.21 -12.52
N ASP A 151 -15.10 -2.47 -12.66
CA ASP A 151 -15.90 -3.22 -11.69
C ASP A 151 -15.93 -4.69 -12.11
N ASN A 152 -15.15 -5.51 -11.41
CA ASN A 152 -15.00 -6.94 -11.70
C ASN A 152 -16.24 -7.76 -11.31
N GLN A 153 -17.05 -7.25 -10.38
CA GLN A 153 -18.28 -7.92 -9.94
C GLN A 153 -19.41 -7.67 -10.93
N LEU A 154 -19.60 -6.42 -11.34
CA LEU A 154 -20.68 -6.02 -12.25
C LEU A 154 -20.26 -6.07 -13.72
N LYS A 155 -19.00 -6.43 -14.00
CA LYS A 155 -18.42 -6.54 -15.34
C LYS A 155 -18.62 -5.26 -16.15
N ARG A 156 -18.28 -4.13 -15.54
CA ARG A 156 -18.41 -2.79 -16.14
C ARG A 156 -17.08 -2.07 -16.15
N VAL A 157 -16.82 -1.33 -17.22
CA VAL A 157 -15.68 -0.40 -17.32
C VAL A 157 -16.25 0.99 -17.49
N THR A 158 -15.91 1.90 -16.58
CA THR A 158 -16.42 3.28 -16.59
C THR A 158 -15.26 4.25 -16.50
N LEU A 159 -15.13 5.11 -17.51
CA LEU A 159 -14.27 6.27 -17.43
C LEU A 159 -15.05 7.40 -16.77
N VAL A 160 -14.51 7.96 -15.69
CA VAL A 160 -15.09 9.09 -14.95
C VAL A 160 -14.19 10.31 -15.06
N SER A 161 -14.77 11.50 -15.15
CA SER A 161 -14.04 12.77 -15.23
C SER A 161 -14.82 13.90 -14.58
N GLN A 162 -14.16 14.72 -13.77
CA GLN A 162 -14.70 15.97 -13.24
C GLN A 162 -14.71 17.09 -14.30
N ARG A 163 -14.14 16.84 -15.47
CA ARG A 163 -14.20 17.72 -16.63
C ARG A 163 -15.05 17.05 -17.72
N ASP A 164 -14.41 16.60 -18.79
CA ASP A 164 -15.04 15.96 -19.94
C ASP A 164 -14.49 14.53 -20.10
N ALA A 165 -15.33 13.53 -19.85
CA ALA A 165 -15.00 12.12 -20.01
C ALA A 165 -14.83 11.71 -21.48
N GLY A 166 -15.55 12.34 -22.42
CA GLY A 166 -15.41 12.09 -23.85
C GLY A 166 -14.06 12.58 -24.38
N ALA A 167 -13.66 13.80 -24.03
CA ALA A 167 -12.34 14.33 -24.36
C ALA A 167 -11.21 13.49 -23.74
N ARG A 168 -11.39 13.03 -22.50
CA ARG A 168 -10.42 12.15 -21.83
C ARG A 168 -10.30 10.79 -22.52
N LEU A 169 -11.41 10.20 -22.97
CA LEU A 169 -11.39 8.97 -23.75
C LEU A 169 -10.69 9.16 -25.10
N ALA A 170 -10.94 10.27 -25.79
CA ALA A 170 -10.27 10.59 -27.05
C ALA A 170 -8.75 10.68 -26.86
N TRP A 171 -8.29 11.34 -25.79
CA TRP A 171 -6.87 11.37 -25.42
C TRP A 171 -6.31 9.97 -25.14
N LEU A 172 -7.01 9.16 -24.35
CA LEU A 172 -6.58 7.80 -24.01
C LEU A 172 -6.44 6.91 -25.25
N ASN A 173 -7.36 7.02 -26.21
CA ASN A 173 -7.32 6.30 -27.48
C ASN A 173 -6.19 6.76 -28.41
N ALA A 174 -5.75 8.01 -28.30
CA ALA A 174 -4.68 8.58 -29.11
C ALA A 174 -3.27 8.19 -28.62
N LEU A 175 -3.15 7.63 -27.41
CA LEU A 175 -1.86 7.23 -26.87
C LEU A 175 -1.27 6.02 -27.60
N PRO A 176 0.01 6.05 -27.98
CA PRO A 176 0.66 4.92 -28.60
C PRO A 176 0.85 3.78 -27.60
N ARG A 177 0.65 2.54 -28.04
CA ARG A 177 1.01 1.36 -27.25
C ARG A 177 2.48 1.02 -27.53
N ILE A 178 3.30 1.17 -26.51
CA ILE A 178 4.74 0.96 -26.60
C ILE A 178 5.04 -0.54 -26.48
N LYS A 179 5.97 -1.04 -27.30
CA LYS A 179 6.53 -2.38 -27.10
C LYS A 179 7.61 -2.29 -26.02
N HIS A 180 7.41 -3.03 -24.94
CA HIS A 180 8.32 -3.03 -23.80
C HIS A 180 9.42 -4.09 -23.97
N ALA A 181 10.66 -3.70 -23.71
CA ALA A 181 11.73 -4.67 -23.53
C ALA A 181 11.51 -5.40 -22.20
N PRO A 182 11.57 -6.75 -22.16
CA PRO A 182 11.33 -7.47 -20.92
C PRO A 182 12.41 -7.14 -19.88
N LEU A 183 12.00 -7.01 -18.63
CA LEU A 183 12.92 -6.85 -17.51
C LEU A 183 13.87 -8.05 -17.42
N ARG A 184 15.15 -7.77 -17.23
CA ARG A 184 16.19 -8.78 -17.01
C ARG A 184 17.12 -8.33 -15.90
N LEU A 185 17.39 -9.23 -14.95
CA LEU A 185 18.40 -8.99 -13.93
C LEU A 185 19.80 -9.01 -14.55
N THR A 186 20.63 -8.07 -14.13
CA THR A 186 22.05 -7.99 -14.51
C THR A 186 22.98 -8.49 -13.39
N THR A 187 22.45 -8.64 -12.18
CA THR A 187 23.12 -9.30 -11.05
C THR A 187 22.16 -10.23 -10.32
N ALA A 188 22.68 -11.21 -9.59
CA ALA A 188 21.87 -11.99 -8.66
C ALA A 188 21.32 -11.12 -7.52
N TRP A 189 20.24 -11.57 -6.89
CA TRP A 189 19.72 -10.97 -5.67
C TRP A 189 20.71 -11.12 -4.51
N GLN A 190 20.95 -10.02 -3.80
CA GLN A 190 21.83 -10.00 -2.63
C GLN A 190 21.11 -9.34 -1.45
N SER A 191 21.13 -9.99 -0.28
CA SER A 191 20.65 -9.39 0.95
C SER A 191 21.63 -8.33 1.47
N ASN A 192 21.11 -7.30 2.11
CA ASN A 192 21.88 -6.32 2.87
C ASN A 192 22.41 -6.88 4.21
N LEU A 193 21.99 -8.07 4.62
CA LEU A 193 22.44 -8.76 5.82
C LEU A 193 22.97 -10.15 5.49
N SER A 194 24.11 -10.51 6.07
CA SER A 194 24.50 -11.91 6.21
C SER A 194 23.63 -12.61 7.27
N ARG A 195 23.60 -13.94 7.25
CA ARG A 195 22.92 -14.76 8.28
C ARG A 195 23.36 -14.37 9.71
N ALA A 196 24.65 -14.11 9.90
CA ALA A 196 25.21 -13.73 11.20
C ALA A 196 24.72 -12.34 11.65
N GLN A 197 24.71 -11.36 10.74
CA GLN A 197 24.21 -10.01 11.03
C GLN A 197 22.71 -10.00 11.31
N TYR A 198 21.92 -10.81 10.60
CA TYR A 198 20.50 -10.98 10.92
C TYR A 198 20.32 -11.57 12.33
N GLY A 199 21.06 -12.63 12.66
CA GLY A 199 21.00 -13.26 13.98
C GLY A 199 21.40 -12.34 15.13
N GLU A 200 22.42 -11.51 14.94
CA GLU A 200 22.81 -10.48 15.90
C GLU A 200 21.66 -9.49 16.17
N LYS A 201 21.05 -8.97 15.10
CA LYS A 201 19.94 -8.00 15.18
C LYS A 201 18.69 -8.63 15.79
N PHE A 202 18.39 -9.88 15.43
CA PHE A 202 17.33 -10.67 16.06
C PHE A 202 17.51 -10.76 17.58
N ARG A 203 18.71 -11.11 18.04
CA ARG A 203 19.01 -11.21 19.48
C ARG A 203 18.93 -9.85 20.19
N ARG A 204 19.27 -8.75 19.52
CA ARG A 204 19.06 -7.39 20.05
C ARG A 204 17.58 -7.06 20.21
N VAL A 205 16.74 -7.43 19.23
CA VAL A 205 15.28 -7.31 19.38
C VAL A 205 14.79 -8.12 20.58
N GLN A 206 15.21 -9.39 20.71
CA GLN A 206 14.87 -10.22 21.88
C GLN A 206 15.28 -9.56 23.20
N ALA A 207 16.47 -8.95 23.27
CA ALA A 207 16.90 -8.23 24.46
C ALA A 207 15.98 -7.03 24.80
N TYR A 208 15.55 -6.26 23.79
CA TYR A 208 14.57 -5.18 23.99
C TYR A 208 13.19 -5.67 24.42
N LEU A 209 12.76 -6.84 23.94
CA LEU A 209 11.52 -7.47 24.39
C LEU A 209 11.61 -7.90 25.86
N LEU A 210 12.72 -8.53 26.24
CA LEU A 210 12.96 -9.01 27.61
C LEU A 210 13.18 -7.88 28.63
N SER A 211 13.70 -6.73 28.20
CA SER A 211 13.81 -5.53 29.06
C SER A 211 12.48 -4.79 29.24
N GLY A 212 11.46 -5.14 28.47
CA GLY A 212 10.13 -4.52 28.54
C GLY A 212 9.98 -3.25 27.70
N ASP A 213 10.93 -2.93 26.82
CA ASP A 213 10.86 -1.77 25.94
C ASP A 213 9.70 -1.90 24.93
N CYS A 214 9.46 -3.12 24.47
CA CYS A 214 8.43 -3.44 23.49
C CYS A 214 7.94 -4.89 23.64
N TYR A 215 6.83 -5.21 22.97
CA TYR A 215 6.22 -6.55 22.93
C TYR A 215 6.41 -7.24 21.58
N GLN A 216 6.59 -6.45 20.52
CA GLN A 216 6.85 -6.94 19.18
C GLN A 216 7.64 -5.89 18.39
N VAL A 217 8.62 -6.33 17.59
CA VAL A 217 9.28 -5.49 16.57
C VAL A 217 9.38 -6.26 15.26
N ASN A 218 8.97 -5.64 14.16
CA ASN A 218 9.09 -6.21 12.83
C ASN A 218 10.47 -5.88 12.27
N LEU A 219 11.38 -6.86 12.26
CA LEU A 219 12.74 -6.73 11.72
C LEU A 219 12.78 -7.23 10.27
N ALA A 220 13.42 -6.48 9.38
CA ALA A 220 13.52 -6.81 7.97
C ALA A 220 14.95 -6.92 7.43
N GLN A 221 15.06 -7.60 6.30
CA GLN A 221 16.20 -7.54 5.40
C GLN A 221 15.75 -7.14 3.99
N ARG A 222 16.66 -6.54 3.24
CA ARG A 222 16.41 -6.03 1.88
C ARG A 222 17.28 -6.77 0.89
N PHE A 223 16.63 -7.36 -0.11
CA PHE A 223 17.27 -7.98 -1.26
C PHE A 223 17.37 -6.95 -2.39
N SER A 224 18.53 -6.87 -3.05
CA SER A 224 18.75 -5.98 -4.18
C SER A 224 19.43 -6.67 -5.35
N ALA A 225 19.07 -6.29 -6.57
CA ALA A 225 19.69 -6.75 -7.81
C ALA A 225 19.77 -5.61 -8.82
N GLY A 226 20.80 -5.59 -9.66
CA GLY A 226 20.82 -4.76 -10.86
C GLY A 226 19.84 -5.31 -11.91
N TYR A 227 19.22 -4.43 -12.69
CA TYR A 227 18.34 -4.83 -13.79
C TYR A 227 18.42 -3.87 -14.99
N GLN A 228 17.88 -4.32 -16.11
CA GLN A 228 17.62 -3.54 -17.32
C GLN A 228 16.27 -3.93 -17.92
N GLY A 229 15.77 -3.13 -18.86
CA GLY A 229 14.45 -3.35 -19.47
C GLY A 229 13.33 -2.64 -18.71
N ASP A 230 12.09 -2.95 -19.07
CA ASP A 230 10.91 -2.26 -18.58
C ASP A 230 10.20 -3.08 -17.48
N GLU A 231 9.76 -2.39 -16.43
CA GLU A 231 9.16 -3.01 -15.25
C GLU A 231 7.69 -3.42 -15.45
N TRP A 232 6.98 -2.84 -16.42
CA TRP A 232 5.56 -3.11 -16.64
C TRP A 232 5.28 -4.57 -17.03
N PRO A 233 5.98 -5.20 -18.01
CA PRO A 233 5.81 -6.63 -18.29
C PRO A 233 6.09 -7.51 -17.08
N ALA A 234 7.08 -7.14 -16.24
CA ALA A 234 7.39 -7.86 -15.02
C ALA A 234 6.24 -7.76 -14.00
N PHE A 235 5.67 -6.56 -13.82
CA PHE A 235 4.48 -6.37 -12.98
C PHE A 235 3.30 -7.22 -13.47
N VAL A 236 2.98 -7.24 -14.75
CA VAL A 236 1.86 -8.05 -15.29
C VAL A 236 2.05 -9.53 -14.97
N LYS A 237 3.26 -10.08 -15.20
CA LYS A 237 3.61 -11.47 -14.87
C LYS A 237 3.47 -11.73 -13.36
N LEU A 238 4.02 -10.84 -12.54
CA LEU A 238 3.98 -10.95 -11.09
C LEU A 238 2.55 -10.84 -10.53
N ASN A 239 1.73 -9.93 -11.07
CA ASN A 239 0.37 -9.69 -10.63
C ASN A 239 -0.52 -10.90 -10.92
N ALA A 240 -0.44 -11.44 -12.15
CA ALA A 240 -1.18 -12.64 -12.55
C ALA A 240 -0.81 -13.87 -11.71
N ASP A 241 0.46 -14.00 -11.32
CA ASP A 241 0.92 -15.10 -10.49
C ASP A 241 0.52 -14.91 -9.01
N ASN A 242 0.82 -13.75 -8.41
CA ASN A 242 0.62 -13.52 -6.98
C ASN A 242 -0.85 -13.37 -6.59
N ARG A 243 -1.67 -12.82 -7.49
CA ARG A 243 -3.11 -12.60 -7.31
C ARG A 243 -3.48 -11.88 -6.01
N ALA A 244 -2.72 -10.83 -5.71
CA ALA A 244 -2.90 -10.04 -4.49
C ALA A 244 -4.05 -9.02 -4.65
N PRO A 245 -5.00 -8.94 -3.70
CA PRO A 245 -6.16 -8.05 -3.79
C PRO A 245 -5.83 -6.54 -3.73
N PHE A 246 -4.61 -6.15 -3.32
CA PHE A 246 -4.22 -4.76 -3.17
C PHE A 246 -2.90 -4.45 -3.92
N SER A 247 -2.73 -5.06 -5.09
CA SER A 247 -1.59 -4.78 -5.98
C SER A 247 -1.64 -3.35 -6.51
N ALA A 248 -0.48 -2.79 -6.84
CA ALA A 248 -0.38 -1.50 -7.49
C ALA A 248 0.87 -1.38 -8.36
N PHE A 249 0.75 -0.62 -9.45
CA PHE A 249 1.89 -0.17 -10.25
C PHE A 249 1.89 1.36 -10.30
N LEU A 250 2.95 1.98 -9.81
CA LEU A 250 3.13 3.43 -9.86
C LEU A 250 4.35 3.75 -10.73
N ARG A 251 4.16 4.53 -11.79
CA ARG A 251 5.27 5.15 -12.53
C ARG A 251 5.54 6.53 -11.94
N LEU A 252 6.63 6.66 -11.19
CA LEU A 252 7.10 7.93 -10.65
C LEU A 252 8.20 8.51 -11.56
N PRO A 253 8.53 9.81 -11.46
CA PRO A 253 9.63 10.38 -12.23
C PRO A 253 10.99 9.70 -11.98
N GLU A 254 11.23 9.26 -10.76
CA GLU A 254 12.49 8.72 -10.26
C GLU A 254 12.61 7.19 -10.41
N GLY A 255 11.49 6.50 -10.67
CA GLY A 255 11.43 5.04 -10.71
C GLY A 255 10.02 4.47 -10.79
N ALA A 256 9.86 3.19 -10.46
CA ALA A 256 8.56 2.53 -10.38
C ALA A 256 8.39 1.73 -9.09
N ILE A 257 7.16 1.67 -8.61
CA ILE A 257 6.76 0.84 -7.46
C ILE A 257 5.86 -0.28 -7.96
N LEU A 258 6.25 -1.53 -7.70
CA LEU A 258 5.53 -2.73 -8.09
C LEU A 258 5.05 -3.44 -6.82
N SER A 259 3.85 -3.09 -6.36
CA SER A 259 3.22 -3.67 -5.17
C SER A 259 2.38 -4.88 -5.52
N LEU A 260 2.57 -5.98 -4.79
CA LEU A 260 1.77 -7.20 -4.85
C LEU A 260 1.15 -7.47 -3.47
N SER A 261 0.66 -6.41 -2.83
CA SER A 261 0.23 -6.47 -1.44
C SER A 261 -1.06 -7.27 -1.26
N PRO A 262 -1.10 -8.23 -0.32
CA PRO A 262 -2.32 -8.89 0.10
C PRO A 262 -3.06 -8.16 1.22
N GLU A 263 -2.47 -7.12 1.81
CA GLU A 263 -2.94 -6.53 3.07
C GLU A 263 -3.50 -5.12 2.84
N ARG A 264 -4.77 -4.96 3.19
CA ARG A 264 -5.39 -3.63 3.34
C ARG A 264 -4.92 -3.01 4.64
N PHE A 265 -4.50 -1.76 4.58
CA PHE A 265 -4.24 -0.97 5.77
C PHE A 265 -5.55 -0.42 6.34
N ILE A 266 -6.16 0.56 5.68
CA ILE A 266 -7.37 1.23 6.16
C ILE A 266 -8.29 1.53 4.99
N ARG A 267 -9.58 1.24 5.18
CA ARG A 267 -10.67 1.68 4.31
C ARG A 267 -11.56 2.65 5.06
N LEU A 268 -12.00 3.71 4.37
CA LEU A 268 -13.02 4.64 4.83
C LEU A 268 -14.13 4.74 3.77
N THR A 269 -15.35 4.40 4.16
CA THR A 269 -16.52 4.44 3.29
C THR A 269 -17.73 4.92 4.09
N HIS A 270 -18.43 5.95 3.61
CA HIS A 270 -19.57 6.59 4.31
C HIS A 270 -19.28 6.95 5.78
N GLY A 271 -18.05 7.38 6.07
CA GLY A 271 -17.60 7.67 7.44
C GLY A 271 -17.28 6.43 8.29
N GLU A 272 -17.50 5.22 7.78
CA GLU A 272 -17.12 3.97 8.43
C GLU A 272 -15.67 3.61 8.12
N ILE A 273 -14.87 3.50 9.17
CA ILE A 273 -13.49 3.07 9.16
C ILE A 273 -13.48 1.55 9.28
N GLN A 274 -12.66 0.88 8.47
CA GLN A 274 -12.38 -0.55 8.60
C GLN A 274 -10.90 -0.83 8.39
N THR A 275 -10.32 -1.65 9.27
CA THR A 275 -9.00 -2.25 9.09
C THR A 275 -9.06 -3.73 9.43
N ARG A 276 -8.31 -4.56 8.69
CA ARG A 276 -8.37 -6.03 8.76
C ARG A 276 -6.96 -6.61 8.88
N PRO A 277 -6.30 -6.50 10.05
CA PRO A 277 -5.00 -7.10 10.26
C PRO A 277 -5.02 -8.61 10.06
N ILE A 278 -3.95 -9.11 9.44
CA ILE A 278 -3.72 -10.54 9.20
C ILE A 278 -2.49 -10.97 10.01
N LYS A 279 -2.65 -11.99 10.88
CA LYS A 279 -1.54 -12.62 11.61
C LYS A 279 -1.83 -14.11 11.78
N GLY A 280 -1.02 -14.94 11.12
CA GLY A 280 -1.23 -16.39 11.00
C GLY A 280 -1.74 -16.79 9.63
N THR A 281 -1.07 -17.74 8.99
CA THR A 281 -1.40 -18.22 7.64
C THR A 281 -1.00 -19.68 7.49
N LEU A 282 -1.92 -20.53 7.03
CA LEU A 282 -1.64 -21.92 6.67
C LEU A 282 -2.08 -22.21 5.24
N PRO A 283 -1.39 -23.08 4.48
CA PRO A 283 -1.80 -23.41 3.11
C PRO A 283 -3.16 -24.13 3.10
N ARG A 284 -3.90 -24.03 2.00
CA ARG A 284 -5.05 -24.91 1.74
C ARG A 284 -4.56 -26.31 1.44
N LEU A 285 -5.34 -27.32 1.82
CA LEU A 285 -5.09 -28.71 1.47
C LEU A 285 -6.13 -29.20 0.45
N SER A 286 -5.72 -30.13 -0.43
CA SER A 286 -6.61 -30.71 -1.44
C SER A 286 -7.68 -31.63 -0.85
N ASP A 287 -7.38 -32.27 0.28
CA ASP A 287 -8.32 -33.07 1.04
C ASP A 287 -9.21 -32.19 1.93
N PRO A 288 -10.55 -32.16 1.75
CA PRO A 288 -11.45 -31.26 2.49
C PRO A 288 -11.42 -31.45 4.01
N ASP A 289 -11.26 -32.69 4.47
CA ASP A 289 -11.22 -32.99 5.91
C ASP A 289 -9.90 -32.53 6.53
N ALA A 290 -8.77 -32.76 5.85
CA ALA A 290 -7.48 -32.22 6.26
C ALA A 290 -7.46 -30.69 6.21
N ASP A 291 -8.06 -30.08 5.20
CA ASP A 291 -8.17 -28.63 5.04
C ASP A 291 -8.99 -28.00 6.19
N THR A 292 -10.08 -28.64 6.59
CA THR A 292 -10.90 -28.23 7.74
C THR A 292 -10.10 -28.35 9.05
N ARG A 293 -9.37 -29.45 9.24
CA ARG A 293 -8.47 -29.61 10.40
C ARG A 293 -7.35 -28.57 10.40
N GLN A 294 -6.83 -28.21 9.23
CA GLN A 294 -5.81 -27.17 9.08
C GLN A 294 -6.36 -25.79 9.48
N ALA A 295 -7.59 -25.45 9.06
CA ALA A 295 -8.27 -24.23 9.47
C ALA A 295 -8.49 -24.20 11.00
N GLN A 296 -8.94 -25.31 11.60
CA GLN A 296 -9.10 -25.44 13.05
C GLN A 296 -7.77 -25.30 13.80
N ARG A 297 -6.67 -25.83 13.23
CA ARG A 297 -5.32 -25.67 13.79
C ARG A 297 -4.90 -24.20 13.81
N LEU A 298 -5.17 -23.46 12.74
CA LEU A 298 -4.90 -22.01 12.70
C LEU A 298 -5.78 -21.26 13.71
N ALA A 299 -7.08 -21.56 13.74
CA ALA A 299 -8.03 -20.94 14.66
C ALA A 299 -7.68 -21.17 16.15
N SER A 300 -7.05 -22.30 16.46
CA SER A 300 -6.69 -22.70 17.83
C SER A 300 -5.25 -22.36 18.20
N SER A 301 -4.44 -21.83 17.28
CA SER A 301 -3.02 -21.52 17.52
C SER A 301 -2.87 -20.41 18.57
N PRO A 302 -2.29 -20.71 19.75
CA PRO A 302 -2.11 -19.71 20.80
C PRO A 302 -1.14 -18.60 20.36
N LYS A 303 -0.09 -18.95 19.61
CA LYS A 303 0.89 -18.01 19.06
C LYS A 303 0.21 -17.01 18.12
N ASP A 304 -0.47 -17.51 17.07
CA ASP A 304 -1.07 -16.66 16.05
C ASP A 304 -2.16 -15.75 16.63
N ARG A 305 -2.96 -16.27 17.58
CA ARG A 305 -3.97 -15.47 18.29
C ARG A 305 -3.36 -14.38 19.16
N ALA A 306 -2.27 -14.68 19.87
CA ALA A 306 -1.58 -13.69 20.70
C ALA A 306 -1.01 -12.55 19.85
N GLU A 307 -0.30 -12.88 18.76
CA GLU A 307 0.20 -11.87 17.82
C GLU A 307 -0.93 -11.06 17.20
N ASN A 308 -2.00 -11.72 16.74
CA ASN A 308 -3.14 -11.03 16.16
C ASN A 308 -3.80 -10.07 17.16
N LEU A 309 -3.99 -10.47 18.42
CA LEU A 309 -4.59 -9.64 19.46
C LEU A 309 -3.77 -8.38 19.74
N MET A 310 -2.44 -8.51 19.81
CA MET A 310 -1.54 -7.36 20.00
C MET A 310 -1.71 -6.33 18.89
N ILE A 311 -1.85 -6.78 17.63
CA ILE A 311 -2.08 -5.88 16.50
C ILE A 311 -3.50 -5.29 16.51
N VAL A 312 -4.51 -6.07 16.91
CA VAL A 312 -5.87 -5.58 17.08
C VAL A 312 -5.90 -4.44 18.10
N ASP A 313 -5.25 -4.59 19.24
CA ASP A 313 -5.22 -3.54 20.27
C ASP A 313 -4.48 -2.29 19.80
N LEU A 314 -3.38 -2.46 19.06
CA LEU A 314 -2.67 -1.34 18.44
C LEU A 314 -3.56 -0.58 17.44
N LEU A 315 -4.26 -1.30 16.55
CA LEU A 315 -5.12 -0.68 15.54
C LEU A 315 -6.38 -0.05 16.15
N ARG A 316 -6.92 -0.63 17.24
CA ARG A 316 -7.99 0.00 18.03
C ARG A 316 -7.53 1.32 18.63
N ASN A 317 -6.30 1.38 19.15
CA ASN A 317 -5.73 2.62 19.67
C ASN A 317 -5.52 3.65 18.55
N ASP A 318 -4.94 3.23 17.42
CA ASP A 318 -4.69 4.10 16.27
C ASP A 318 -5.97 4.73 15.73
N VAL A 319 -6.98 3.90 15.42
CA VAL A 319 -8.28 4.35 14.91
C VAL A 319 -9.03 5.15 15.98
N GLY A 320 -8.92 4.77 17.25
CA GLY A 320 -9.58 5.42 18.38
C GLY A 320 -9.20 6.90 18.56
N ARG A 321 -8.04 7.33 18.08
CA ARG A 321 -7.60 8.74 18.13
C ARG A 321 -8.44 9.68 17.28
N VAL A 322 -9.10 9.17 16.25
CA VAL A 322 -9.88 9.96 15.26
C VAL A 322 -11.32 9.45 15.10
N ALA A 323 -11.69 8.41 15.84
CA ALA A 323 -13.02 7.85 15.81
C ALA A 323 -13.98 8.62 16.74
N GLN A 324 -15.27 8.60 16.43
CA GLN A 324 -16.32 9.01 17.36
C GLN A 324 -16.21 8.19 18.66
N PRO A 325 -16.30 8.82 19.84
CA PRO A 325 -16.23 8.10 21.12
C PRO A 325 -17.21 6.92 21.18
N GLY A 326 -16.72 5.75 21.60
CA GLY A 326 -17.53 4.52 21.70
C GLY A 326 -17.87 3.84 20.38
N SER A 327 -17.40 4.33 19.23
CA SER A 327 -17.68 3.71 17.92
C SER A 327 -16.73 2.57 17.55
N VAL A 328 -15.54 2.50 18.17
CA VAL A 328 -14.54 1.45 17.88
C VAL A 328 -15.05 0.08 18.33
N ARG A 329 -15.15 -0.86 17.39
CA ARG A 329 -15.65 -2.22 17.60
C ARG A 329 -14.70 -3.24 16.95
N VAL A 330 -14.74 -4.46 17.47
CA VAL A 330 -14.06 -5.62 16.86
C VAL A 330 -15.14 -6.68 16.57
N PRO A 331 -15.94 -6.52 15.49
CA PRO A 331 -17.02 -7.45 15.17
C PRO A 331 -16.54 -8.88 14.93
N GLU A 332 -15.32 -9.05 14.44
CA GLU A 332 -14.70 -10.36 14.19
C GLU A 332 -13.31 -10.38 14.80
N LEU A 333 -13.05 -11.37 15.65
CA LEU A 333 -11.76 -11.59 16.29
C LEU A 333 -11.33 -13.04 16.03
N PHE A 334 -10.14 -13.23 15.46
CA PHE A 334 -9.58 -14.55 15.12
C PHE A 334 -10.44 -15.35 14.13
N ALA A 335 -11.08 -14.68 13.18
CA ALA A 335 -11.83 -15.34 12.13
C ALA A 335 -10.86 -16.02 11.15
N VAL A 336 -11.07 -17.30 10.86
CA VAL A 336 -10.31 -17.98 9.81
C VAL A 336 -11.04 -17.80 8.48
N GLU A 337 -10.44 -17.04 7.58
CA GLU A 337 -10.95 -16.80 6.24
C GLU A 337 -10.28 -17.73 5.23
N PRO A 338 -11.06 -18.59 4.54
CA PRO A 338 -10.53 -19.44 3.49
C PRO A 338 -10.31 -18.62 2.21
N PHE A 339 -9.09 -18.64 1.70
CA PHE A 339 -8.73 -18.16 0.36
C PHE A 339 -8.36 -19.32 -0.55
N ALA A 340 -8.17 -19.04 -1.84
CA ALA A 340 -7.90 -20.08 -2.84
C ALA A 340 -6.65 -20.91 -2.52
N ALA A 341 -5.61 -20.29 -1.93
CA ALA A 341 -4.32 -20.95 -1.66
C ALA A 341 -3.97 -21.09 -0.17
N VAL A 342 -4.58 -20.29 0.71
CA VAL A 342 -4.29 -20.25 2.15
C VAL A 342 -5.53 -20.04 3.01
N HIS A 343 -5.46 -20.40 4.28
CA HIS A 343 -6.31 -19.90 5.36
C HIS A 343 -5.60 -18.74 6.06
N HIS A 344 -6.30 -17.64 6.30
CA HIS A 344 -5.77 -16.49 7.07
C HIS A 344 -6.54 -16.32 8.38
N LEU A 345 -5.81 -16.01 9.45
CA LEU A 345 -6.42 -15.58 10.70
C LEU A 345 -6.54 -14.05 10.68
N VAL A 346 -7.77 -13.58 10.57
CA VAL A 346 -8.14 -12.18 10.35
C VAL A 346 -8.97 -11.68 11.54
N SER A 347 -8.73 -10.44 11.91
CA SER A 347 -9.63 -9.72 12.82
C SER A 347 -10.08 -8.45 12.12
N THR A 348 -11.34 -8.06 12.33
CA THR A 348 -11.92 -6.87 11.71
C THR A 348 -12.14 -5.83 12.79
N ILE A 349 -11.52 -4.66 12.64
CA ILE A 349 -11.76 -3.48 13.49
C ILE A 349 -12.59 -2.48 12.67
N THR A 350 -13.68 -2.00 13.25
CA THR A 350 -14.52 -0.96 12.67
C THR A 350 -14.66 0.24 13.60
N ALA A 351 -14.87 1.42 13.04
CA ALA A 351 -15.20 2.63 13.80
C ALA A 351 -15.94 3.63 12.91
N ARG A 352 -16.45 4.71 13.50
CA ARG A 352 -16.99 5.85 12.74
C ARG A 352 -16.03 7.02 12.87
N LEU A 353 -15.60 7.61 11.76
CA LEU A 353 -14.74 8.80 11.77
C LEU A 353 -15.45 9.96 12.48
N ALA A 354 -14.73 10.70 13.32
CA ALA A 354 -15.29 11.85 14.02
C ALA A 354 -15.73 12.95 13.04
N ASP A 355 -16.79 13.66 13.39
CA ASP A 355 -17.35 14.72 12.54
C ASP A 355 -16.32 15.84 12.36
N GLY A 356 -16.21 16.37 11.14
CA GLY A 356 -15.22 17.40 10.78
C GLY A 356 -13.81 16.89 10.47
N LEU A 357 -13.53 15.59 10.69
CA LEU A 357 -12.28 14.97 10.24
C LEU A 357 -12.40 14.39 8.83
N HIS A 358 -11.26 14.31 8.15
CA HIS A 358 -11.12 13.79 6.80
C HIS A 358 -10.34 12.48 6.77
N ALA A 359 -10.35 11.82 5.61
CA ALA A 359 -9.57 10.60 5.39
C ALA A 359 -8.06 10.79 5.64
N THR A 360 -7.53 11.98 5.34
CA THR A 360 -6.14 12.35 5.62
C THR A 360 -5.83 12.37 7.10
N ASP A 361 -6.75 12.82 7.97
CA ASP A 361 -6.59 12.80 9.42
C ASP A 361 -6.53 11.36 9.95
N LEU A 362 -7.37 10.49 9.40
CA LEU A 362 -7.36 9.06 9.71
C LEU A 362 -6.04 8.39 9.31
N LEU A 363 -5.58 8.65 8.08
CA LEU A 363 -4.30 8.11 7.62
C LEU A 363 -3.16 8.63 8.51
N ARG A 364 -3.13 9.95 8.78
CA ARG A 364 -2.12 10.59 9.64
C ARG A 364 -2.07 9.98 11.03
N ALA A 365 -3.23 9.70 11.65
CA ALA A 365 -3.29 9.13 12.97
C ALA A 365 -2.72 7.70 12.99
N ALA A 366 -3.06 6.87 12.01
CA ALA A 366 -2.68 5.46 12.04
C ALA A 366 -1.30 5.15 11.45
N PHE A 367 -0.68 6.07 10.69
CA PHE A 367 0.50 5.79 9.88
C PHE A 367 1.84 5.78 10.68
N PRO A 368 2.80 4.90 10.36
CA PRO A 368 2.66 3.73 9.50
C PRO A 368 1.93 2.58 10.21
N GLY A 369 1.52 1.56 9.46
CA GLY A 369 0.71 0.46 9.98
C GLY A 369 1.34 -0.28 11.16
N GLY A 370 0.54 -0.57 12.18
CA GLY A 370 0.99 -1.31 13.37
C GLY A 370 1.51 -2.73 13.06
N SER A 371 0.96 -3.38 12.05
CA SER A 371 1.31 -4.75 11.65
C SER A 371 2.73 -4.92 11.11
N ILE A 372 3.38 -3.82 10.70
CA ILE A 372 4.71 -3.78 10.09
C ILE A 372 5.74 -2.97 10.88
N THR A 373 5.34 -2.41 12.02
CA THR A 373 6.21 -1.74 12.98
C THR A 373 6.43 -2.64 14.19
N GLY A 374 5.46 -2.67 15.10
CA GLY A 374 5.59 -3.27 16.41
C GLY A 374 4.77 -2.51 17.46
N ALA A 375 4.76 -3.02 18.67
CA ALA A 375 4.01 -2.44 19.78
C ALA A 375 4.93 -2.31 21.02
N PRO A 376 4.99 -1.14 21.67
CA PRO A 376 4.44 0.17 21.27
C PRO A 376 5.08 0.71 19.97
N LYS A 377 4.27 1.38 19.12
CA LYS A 377 4.66 1.76 17.75
C LYS A 377 5.93 2.60 17.67
N VAL A 378 5.99 3.71 18.40
CA VAL A 378 7.13 4.66 18.33
C VAL A 378 8.42 3.97 18.75
N ARG A 379 8.41 3.24 19.88
CA ARG A 379 9.58 2.52 20.37
C ARG A 379 10.04 1.42 19.40
N ALA A 380 9.10 0.68 18.81
CA ALA A 380 9.44 -0.31 17.78
C ALA A 380 10.07 0.34 16.53
N MET A 381 9.60 1.52 16.13
CA MET A 381 10.17 2.28 15.01
C MET A 381 11.59 2.78 15.31
N GLU A 382 11.89 3.21 16.54
CA GLU A 382 13.25 3.56 16.97
C GLU A 382 14.21 2.36 16.87
N ILE A 383 13.76 1.19 17.34
CA ILE A 383 14.56 -0.05 17.26
C ILE A 383 14.77 -0.47 15.80
N ILE A 384 13.74 -0.35 14.96
CA ILE A 384 13.88 -0.59 13.51
C ILE A 384 14.93 0.33 12.90
N GLU A 385 14.88 1.62 13.22
CA GLU A 385 15.85 2.62 12.73
C GLU A 385 17.28 2.34 13.19
N GLU A 386 17.45 1.82 14.41
CA GLU A 386 18.74 1.43 14.97
C GLU A 386 19.30 0.15 14.33
N LEU A 387 18.43 -0.83 14.06
CA LEU A 387 18.85 -2.16 13.64
C LEU A 387 18.86 -2.35 12.13
N GLU A 388 18.00 -1.72 11.35
CA GLU A 388 18.02 -1.84 9.89
C GLU A 388 19.12 -0.96 9.29
N PRO A 389 20.01 -1.47 8.41
CA PRO A 389 21.12 -0.66 7.91
C PRO A 389 20.68 0.47 6.98
N GLN A 390 19.50 0.34 6.35
CA GLN A 390 18.95 1.31 5.43
C GLN A 390 17.48 1.54 5.72
N ARG A 391 17.00 2.74 5.38
CA ARG A 391 15.61 3.13 5.52
C ARG A 391 14.72 2.29 4.59
N ARG A 392 13.45 2.15 5.01
CA ARG A 392 12.47 1.31 4.31
C ARG A 392 11.88 1.97 3.07
N ASN A 393 11.87 3.30 3.02
CA ASN A 393 11.35 4.10 1.92
C ASN A 393 9.91 3.66 1.57
N ALA A 394 9.62 3.27 0.33
CA ALA A 394 8.28 2.89 -0.10
C ALA A 394 7.79 1.57 0.50
N TRP A 395 8.68 0.67 0.98
CA TRP A 395 8.29 -0.62 1.55
C TRP A 395 7.72 -0.46 2.97
N CYS A 396 6.66 -1.22 3.29
CA CYS A 396 5.91 -1.11 4.55
C CYS A 396 5.27 0.28 4.83
N GLY A 397 5.22 1.16 3.83
CA GLY A 397 4.30 2.29 3.79
C GLY A 397 2.92 1.87 3.26
N SER A 398 2.29 2.73 2.48
CA SER A 398 0.97 2.53 1.89
C SER A 398 0.86 3.11 0.48
N ILE A 399 0.09 2.43 -0.36
CA ILE A 399 -0.41 2.95 -1.64
C ILE A 399 -1.93 2.90 -1.59
N GLY A 400 -2.57 3.93 -2.14
CA GLY A 400 -4.01 3.98 -2.19
C GLY A 400 -4.54 5.28 -2.77
N TYR A 401 -5.83 5.51 -2.52
CA TYR A 401 -6.51 6.72 -2.96
C TYR A 401 -7.27 7.40 -1.83
N ILE A 402 -7.47 8.72 -1.98
CA ILE A 402 -8.43 9.53 -1.25
C ILE A 402 -9.29 10.25 -2.30
N SER A 403 -10.54 9.83 -2.44
CA SER A 403 -11.48 10.35 -3.44
C SER A 403 -12.06 11.69 -3.01
N PHE A 404 -12.43 12.55 -3.96
CA PHE A 404 -13.19 13.78 -3.66
C PHE A 404 -14.52 13.52 -2.95
N CYS A 405 -15.09 12.31 -3.06
CA CYS A 405 -16.29 11.93 -2.30
C CYS A 405 -16.01 11.51 -0.84
N GLY A 406 -14.75 11.58 -0.39
CA GLY A 406 -14.32 11.23 0.96
C GLY A 406 -14.07 9.74 1.20
N ARG A 407 -14.23 8.87 0.18
CA ARG A 407 -13.78 7.47 0.26
C ARG A 407 -12.26 7.39 0.27
N MET A 408 -11.72 6.45 1.04
CA MET A 408 -10.29 6.11 1.04
C MET A 408 -10.12 4.60 1.11
N ASP A 409 -9.12 4.08 0.39
CA ASP A 409 -8.65 2.70 0.54
C ASP A 409 -7.14 2.69 0.34
N THR A 410 -6.41 2.14 1.32
CA THR A 410 -4.96 2.07 1.32
C THR A 410 -4.49 0.66 1.68
N ASN A 411 -3.38 0.24 1.07
CA ASN A 411 -2.72 -1.02 1.39
C ASN A 411 -1.57 -0.82 2.39
N ILE A 412 -0.95 -1.92 2.82
CA ILE A 412 0.42 -1.90 3.34
C ILE A 412 1.34 -2.38 2.22
N THR A 413 2.41 -1.65 1.90
CA THR A 413 3.35 -2.01 0.80
C THR A 413 4.34 -3.10 1.20
N ILE A 414 3.82 -4.24 1.67
CA ILE A 414 4.52 -5.52 1.70
C ILE A 414 4.48 -6.18 0.32
N ARG A 415 5.34 -7.17 0.07
CA ARG A 415 5.45 -7.84 -1.25
C ARG A 415 5.63 -6.83 -2.40
N THR A 416 6.41 -5.78 -2.13
CA THR A 416 6.55 -4.62 -3.03
C THR A 416 7.99 -4.47 -3.45
N LEU A 417 8.20 -4.31 -4.76
CA LEU A 417 9.51 -3.95 -5.32
C LEU A 417 9.60 -2.45 -5.56
N ILE A 418 10.79 -1.91 -5.33
CA ILE A 418 11.16 -0.53 -5.68
C ILE A 418 12.18 -0.63 -6.82
N ALA A 419 11.84 -0.09 -7.98
CA ALA A 419 12.69 -0.06 -9.15
C ALA A 419 13.21 1.37 -9.36
N CYS A 420 14.49 1.62 -9.13
CA CYS A 420 15.09 2.93 -9.26
C CYS A 420 16.59 2.83 -9.55
N GLY A 421 17.13 3.75 -10.37
CA GLY A 421 18.58 3.81 -10.63
C GLY A 421 19.18 2.52 -11.19
N GLY A 422 18.43 1.75 -12.00
CA GLY A 422 18.88 0.47 -12.55
C GLY A 422 18.97 -0.66 -11.52
N ARG A 423 18.36 -0.49 -10.34
CA ARG A 423 18.29 -1.49 -9.27
C ARG A 423 16.86 -1.81 -8.89
N LEU A 424 16.59 -3.09 -8.64
CA LEU A 424 15.40 -3.55 -7.96
C LEU A 424 15.73 -3.79 -6.50
N HIS A 425 14.83 -3.34 -5.62
CA HIS A 425 14.87 -3.61 -4.19
C HIS A 425 13.59 -4.33 -3.78
N CYS A 426 13.71 -5.39 -2.99
CA CYS A 426 12.58 -6.13 -2.44
C CYS A 426 12.90 -6.49 -0.98
N SER A 427 12.06 -6.08 -0.04
CA SER A 427 12.30 -6.32 1.39
C SER A 427 11.34 -7.35 1.96
N ALA A 428 11.80 -8.05 2.99
CA ALA A 428 11.01 -8.99 3.76
C ALA A 428 11.37 -8.91 5.23
N GLY A 429 10.35 -8.87 6.09
CA GLY A 429 10.52 -8.88 7.54
C GLY A 429 9.52 -9.80 8.24
N GLY A 430 9.75 -10.02 9.52
CA GLY A 430 8.92 -10.81 10.43
C GLY A 430 8.75 -10.11 11.76
N GLY A 431 7.56 -10.25 12.36
CA GLY A 431 7.27 -9.73 13.68
C GLY A 431 7.93 -10.61 14.74
N ILE A 432 8.95 -10.09 15.40
CA ILE A 432 9.66 -10.81 16.46
C ILE A 432 8.93 -10.56 17.77
N VAL A 433 8.51 -11.65 18.43
CA VAL A 433 7.97 -11.69 19.79
C VAL A 433 8.90 -12.52 20.69
N ALA A 434 8.64 -12.55 22.00
CA ALA A 434 9.50 -13.27 22.96
C ALA A 434 9.68 -14.77 22.61
N ASP A 435 8.65 -15.39 22.03
CA ASP A 435 8.66 -16.81 21.64
C ASP A 435 9.20 -17.06 20.22
N SER A 436 9.66 -16.02 19.50
CA SER A 436 10.21 -16.18 18.15
C SER A 436 11.52 -16.97 18.17
N ILE A 437 11.74 -17.75 17.13
CA ILE A 437 12.95 -18.57 16.95
C ILE A 437 13.77 -17.98 15.80
N GLU A 438 15.03 -17.62 16.06
CA GLU A 438 15.91 -16.91 15.12
C GLU A 438 15.93 -17.53 13.72
N GLU A 439 16.11 -18.84 13.63
CA GLU A 439 16.18 -19.53 12.34
C GLU A 439 14.84 -19.54 11.62
N ALA A 440 13.72 -19.70 12.35
CA ALA A 440 12.39 -19.69 11.75
C ALA A 440 12.06 -18.31 11.16
N GLU A 441 12.32 -17.24 11.91
CA GLU A 441 12.10 -15.86 11.44
C GLU A 441 13.00 -15.51 10.26
N TYR A 442 14.27 -15.95 10.29
CA TYR A 442 15.18 -15.79 9.15
C TYR A 442 14.62 -16.46 7.90
N GLN A 443 14.23 -17.74 7.98
CA GLN A 443 13.65 -18.47 6.84
C GLN A 443 12.33 -17.87 6.36
N GLU A 444 11.50 -17.36 7.27
CA GLU A 444 10.25 -16.71 6.93
C GLU A 444 10.47 -15.51 6.00
N THR A 445 11.51 -14.70 6.24
CA THR A 445 11.82 -13.56 5.34
C THR A 445 12.09 -14.02 3.90
N PHE A 446 12.74 -15.17 3.67
CA PHE A 446 12.91 -15.71 2.32
C PHE A 446 11.60 -16.24 1.76
N ALA A 447 10.87 -17.05 2.52
CA ALA A 447 9.58 -17.61 2.08
C ALA A 447 8.61 -16.51 1.61
N LYS A 448 8.66 -15.37 2.29
CA LYS A 448 7.89 -14.15 2.01
C LYS A 448 8.16 -13.52 0.64
N VAL A 449 9.36 -13.62 0.08
CA VAL A 449 9.69 -12.97 -1.21
C VAL A 449 10.17 -13.92 -2.30
N ASN A 450 10.46 -15.19 -1.98
CA ASN A 450 11.03 -16.17 -2.89
C ASN A 450 10.24 -16.31 -4.21
N ARG A 451 8.91 -16.23 -4.15
CA ARG A 451 8.05 -16.26 -5.34
C ARG A 451 8.30 -15.07 -6.28
N ILE A 452 8.45 -13.88 -5.71
CA ILE A 452 8.77 -12.65 -6.43
C ILE A 452 10.17 -12.74 -7.04
N LEU A 453 11.17 -13.11 -6.22
CA LEU A 453 12.57 -13.13 -6.65
C LEU A 453 12.77 -14.11 -7.83
N ARG A 454 12.25 -15.34 -7.72
CA ARG A 454 12.37 -16.37 -8.78
C ARG A 454 11.70 -15.95 -10.10
N LEU A 455 10.56 -15.25 -10.03
CA LEU A 455 9.86 -14.83 -11.25
C LEU A 455 10.59 -13.73 -12.01
N THR A 456 11.38 -12.93 -11.30
CA THR A 456 12.23 -11.88 -11.90
C THR A 456 13.54 -12.42 -12.47
N GLU A 457 13.98 -13.61 -12.05
CA GLU A 457 15.17 -14.28 -12.59
C GLU A 457 14.91 -14.98 -13.94
N GLN A 458 13.64 -15.20 -14.30
CA GLN A 458 13.17 -15.84 -15.52
C GLN A 458 12.77 -14.82 -16.59
#